data_AF-A0A2V9YQQ3-F1
#
_entry.id   AF-A0A2V9YQQ3-F1
#
_cell.length_a   1.000
_cell.length_b   1.000
_cell.length_c   1.000
_cell.angle_alpha   90.00
_cell.angle_beta   90.00
_cell.angle_gamma   90.00
#
_symmetry.space_group_name_H-M   'P 1'
#
loop_
_entity.id
_entity.type
_entity.pdbx_description
1 polymer ?
#
loop_
_entity_poly.entity_id
_entity_poly.type
_entity_poly.pdbx_seq_one_letter_code
_entity_poly.pdbx_strand_id
1 'polypeptide(L)'
;MRQIAADKPDFVLITGDLVYVGSNAADWRRFDRETESLRQAGVRIVPVLGNHDVRGGEPALENYFHRFPELQMRQVTVNGHNISLAQPQRWYSVRYGNCLFLILDSDTDHSPASAQGQWLNTELANVPKDVDFVFVAMHHPPYTQSSEEMGGHSARPDEQPLAQMLEQRQSTLRARIIAIAGHVHNYERYQHGGVMYIVSGGGGATPYKVRRNPNDFYRDLHCGSRQAQRSGAQAGNAGRPAAFSRSR
;
A
#
# COMPACT_ATOMS: atom_id res chain seq x y z
N MET A 1 0.65 11.45 5.97
CA MET A 1 0.89 12.15 4.69
C MET A 1 1.93 13.27 4.74
N ARG A 2 1.92 14.20 5.70
CA ARG A 2 2.90 15.33 5.73
C ARG A 2 4.37 14.89 5.71
N GLN A 3 4.73 13.85 6.47
CA GLN A 3 6.10 13.30 6.44
C GLN A 3 6.47 12.77 5.05
N ILE A 4 5.58 11.99 4.44
CA ILE A 4 5.77 11.48 3.07
C ILE A 4 5.93 12.64 2.07
N ALA A 5 5.11 13.69 2.19
CA ALA A 5 5.22 14.86 1.32
C ALA A 5 6.57 15.58 1.48
N ALA A 6 7.12 15.62 2.70
CA ALA A 6 8.42 16.25 2.97
C ALA A 6 9.59 15.50 2.32
N ASP A 7 9.46 14.18 2.13
CA ASP A 7 10.45 13.34 1.45
C ASP A 7 10.43 13.54 -0.08
N LYS A 8 9.44 14.26 -0.61
CA LYS A 8 9.26 14.60 -2.05
C LYS A 8 9.36 13.39 -2.98
N PRO A 9 8.55 12.33 -2.77
CA PRO A 9 8.55 11.18 -3.67
C PRO A 9 7.92 11.56 -5.03
N ASP A 10 8.34 10.88 -6.09
CA ASP A 10 7.75 11.07 -7.42
C ASP A 10 6.27 10.64 -7.47
N PHE A 11 5.93 9.60 -6.70
CA PHE A 11 4.57 9.14 -6.47
C PHE A 11 4.44 8.37 -5.15
N VAL A 12 3.21 8.16 -4.70
CA VAL A 12 2.85 7.34 -3.54
C VAL A 12 1.87 6.25 -3.98
N LEU A 13 2.25 4.99 -3.80
CA LEU A 13 1.34 3.84 -3.93
C LEU A 13 0.57 3.66 -2.62
N ILE A 14 -0.76 3.68 -2.66
CA ILE A 14 -1.62 3.42 -1.50
C ILE A 14 -2.39 2.12 -1.76
N THR A 15 -2.16 1.10 -0.94
CA THR A 15 -2.62 -0.29 -1.14
C THR A 15 -4.07 -0.55 -0.72
N GLY A 16 -4.98 0.39 -1.00
CA GLY A 16 -6.40 0.29 -0.70
C GLY A 16 -6.78 0.78 0.70
N ASP A 17 -8.08 0.74 0.97
CA ASP A 17 -8.74 1.37 2.12
C ASP A 17 -8.36 2.85 2.22
N LEU A 18 -8.52 3.56 1.09
CA LEU A 18 -8.34 5.01 0.99
C LEU A 18 -9.34 5.74 1.91
N VAL A 19 -10.54 5.19 2.03
CA VAL A 19 -11.63 5.67 2.89
C VAL A 19 -12.26 4.54 3.68
N TYR A 20 -12.98 4.87 4.75
CA TYR A 20 -13.64 3.86 5.60
C TYR A 20 -14.98 3.36 5.02
N VAL A 21 -15.77 4.21 4.37
CA VAL A 21 -16.96 3.80 3.61
C VAL A 21 -16.96 4.51 2.26
N GLY A 22 -16.74 3.76 1.18
CA GLY A 22 -16.63 4.29 -0.17
C GLY A 22 -17.84 5.08 -0.67
N SER A 23 -19.07 4.71 -0.29
CA SER A 23 -20.27 5.49 -0.65
C SER A 23 -20.46 6.76 0.18
N ASN A 24 -19.69 6.95 1.27
CA ASN A 24 -19.82 8.09 2.15
C ASN A 24 -18.96 9.28 1.69
N ALA A 25 -19.61 10.32 1.16
CA ALA A 25 -18.93 11.53 0.72
C ALA A 25 -18.14 12.25 1.85
N ALA A 26 -18.49 12.06 3.13
CA ALA A 26 -17.75 12.66 4.24
C ALA A 26 -16.36 12.03 4.43
N ASP A 27 -16.25 10.71 4.22
CA ASP A 27 -14.97 9.99 4.31
C ASP A 27 -14.05 10.40 3.16
N TRP A 28 -14.60 10.58 1.97
CA TRP A 28 -13.85 11.13 0.85
C TRP A 28 -13.39 12.58 1.06
N ARG A 29 -14.22 13.45 1.63
CA ARG A 29 -13.77 14.79 2.04
C ARG A 29 -12.65 14.73 3.08
N ARG A 30 -12.64 13.70 3.94
CA ARG A 30 -11.55 13.47 4.90
C ARG A 30 -10.28 13.03 4.18
N PHE A 31 -10.36 12.05 3.29
CA PHE A 31 -9.26 11.62 2.44
C PHE A 31 -8.65 12.81 1.68
N ASP A 32 -9.49 13.66 1.08
CA ASP A 32 -9.04 14.85 0.39
C ASP A 32 -8.21 15.74 1.33
N ARG A 33 -8.70 16.07 2.53
CA ARG A 33 -7.93 16.89 3.48
C ARG A 33 -6.62 16.23 3.93
N GLU A 34 -6.63 14.92 4.16
CA GLU A 34 -5.44 14.20 4.65
C GLU A 34 -4.35 14.05 3.59
N THR A 35 -4.74 13.95 2.32
CA THR A 35 -3.83 13.84 1.18
C THR A 35 -3.50 15.18 0.51
N GLU A 36 -4.07 16.29 0.99
CA GLU A 36 -3.86 17.63 0.43
C GLU A 36 -2.38 17.98 0.31
N SER A 37 -1.56 17.67 1.33
CA SER A 37 -0.12 17.92 1.29
C SER A 37 0.62 17.21 0.14
N LEU A 38 0.13 16.03 -0.30
CA LEU A 38 0.70 15.33 -1.44
C LEU A 38 0.33 16.04 -2.75
N ARG A 39 -0.95 16.42 -2.91
CA ARG A 39 -1.42 17.15 -4.09
C ARG A 39 -0.76 18.52 -4.23
N GLN A 40 -0.62 19.27 -3.14
CA GLN A 40 0.07 20.57 -3.13
C GLN A 40 1.56 20.43 -3.50
N ALA A 41 2.19 19.31 -3.15
CA ALA A 41 3.56 19.00 -3.54
C ALA A 41 3.69 18.42 -4.97
N GLY A 42 2.58 18.28 -5.70
CA GLY A 42 2.58 17.68 -7.05
C GLY A 42 2.87 16.18 -7.06
N VAL A 43 2.78 15.50 -5.92
CA VAL A 43 3.05 14.07 -5.78
C VAL A 43 1.85 13.28 -6.28
N ARG A 44 2.08 12.41 -7.27
CA ARG A 44 1.04 11.53 -7.81
C ARG A 44 0.66 10.46 -6.79
N ILE A 45 -0.64 10.19 -6.64
CA ILE A 45 -1.13 9.02 -5.91
C ILE A 45 -1.42 7.92 -6.93
N VAL A 46 -0.91 6.72 -6.67
CA VAL A 46 -1.24 5.48 -7.40
C VAL A 46 -2.15 4.67 -6.48
N PRO A 47 -3.48 4.73 -6.66
CA PRO A 47 -4.42 4.05 -5.79
C PRO A 47 -4.62 2.59 -6.16
N VAL A 48 -4.69 1.74 -5.14
CA VAL A 48 -5.28 0.40 -5.22
C VAL A 48 -6.67 0.48 -4.60
N LEU A 49 -7.64 -0.27 -5.10
CA LEU A 49 -8.96 -0.41 -4.44
C LEU A 49 -8.86 -1.41 -3.29
N GLY A 50 -9.38 -1.04 -2.13
CA GLY A 50 -9.60 -1.94 -0.99
C GLY A 50 -11.07 -2.19 -0.69
N ASN A 51 -11.32 -3.09 0.26
CA ASN A 51 -12.68 -3.54 0.54
C ASN A 51 -13.52 -2.42 1.15
N HIS A 52 -12.93 -1.43 1.82
CA HIS A 52 -13.66 -0.27 2.29
C HIS A 52 -14.01 0.73 1.18
N ASP A 53 -13.17 0.84 0.15
CA ASP A 53 -13.36 1.77 -0.97
C ASP A 53 -14.53 1.39 -1.87
N VAL A 54 -14.89 0.10 -1.89
CA VAL A 54 -16.03 -0.43 -2.66
C VAL A 54 -17.31 -0.57 -1.82
N ARG A 55 -17.27 -0.27 -0.52
CA ARG A 55 -18.46 -0.35 0.35
C ARG A 55 -19.53 0.61 -0.11
N GLY A 56 -20.70 0.06 -0.42
CA GLY A 56 -21.83 0.79 -0.94
C GLY A 56 -21.96 0.77 -2.46
N GLY A 57 -21.19 -0.08 -3.16
CA GLY A 57 -21.41 -0.42 -4.57
C GLY A 57 -21.06 0.70 -5.54
N GLU A 58 -21.89 0.92 -6.56
CA GLU A 58 -21.68 1.88 -7.62
C GLU A 58 -21.40 3.31 -7.10
N PRO A 59 -22.16 3.89 -6.14
CA PRO A 59 -21.82 5.18 -5.55
C PRO A 59 -20.40 5.26 -4.98
N ALA A 60 -19.88 4.15 -4.48
CA ALA A 60 -18.52 4.08 -3.95
C ALA A 60 -17.48 4.17 -5.07
N LEU A 61 -17.69 3.42 -6.15
CA LEU A 61 -16.84 3.47 -7.34
C LEU A 61 -16.92 4.82 -8.05
N GLU A 62 -18.09 5.45 -8.10
CA GLU A 62 -18.25 6.81 -8.63
C GLU A 62 -17.38 7.81 -7.87
N ASN A 63 -17.42 7.77 -6.53
CA ASN A 63 -16.59 8.65 -5.69
C ASN A 63 -15.07 8.42 -5.90
N TYR A 64 -14.67 7.16 -6.06
CA TYR A 64 -13.30 6.77 -6.37
C TYR A 64 -12.87 7.32 -7.74
N PHE A 65 -13.61 7.03 -8.80
CA PHE A 65 -13.25 7.45 -10.16
C PHE A 65 -13.35 8.97 -10.37
N HIS A 66 -14.20 9.67 -9.61
CA HIS A 66 -14.22 11.13 -9.59
C HIS A 66 -12.88 11.73 -9.11
N ARG A 67 -12.17 11.04 -8.21
CA ARG A 67 -10.87 11.49 -7.66
C ARG A 67 -9.67 11.03 -8.47
N PHE A 68 -9.85 9.95 -9.23
CA PHE A 68 -8.83 9.39 -10.13
C PHE A 68 -9.38 9.31 -11.56
N PRO A 69 -9.69 10.47 -12.19
CA PRO A 69 -10.32 10.51 -13.50
C PRO A 69 -9.45 9.89 -14.60
N GLU A 70 -8.14 9.83 -14.42
CA GLU A 70 -7.23 9.13 -15.32
C GLU A 70 -7.53 7.63 -15.44
N LEU A 71 -8.20 7.04 -14.44
CA LEU A 71 -8.61 5.65 -14.45
C LEU A 71 -9.98 5.44 -15.11
N GLN A 72 -10.72 6.49 -15.47
CA GLN A 72 -12.00 6.37 -16.18
C GLN A 72 -11.82 6.07 -17.67
N MET A 73 -10.64 6.35 -18.22
CA MET A 73 -10.38 6.36 -19.66
C MET A 73 -9.22 5.43 -20.00
N ARG A 74 -9.46 4.46 -20.86
CA ARG A 74 -8.41 3.62 -21.44
C ARG A 74 -8.02 4.13 -22.82
N GLN A 75 -6.74 4.41 -23.03
CA GLN A 75 -6.21 4.65 -24.38
C GLN A 75 -5.91 3.31 -25.06
N VAL A 76 -6.40 3.11 -26.27
CA VAL A 76 -6.09 1.96 -27.13
C VAL A 76 -5.69 2.43 -28.51
N THR A 77 -4.73 1.75 -29.14
CA THR A 77 -4.37 2.03 -30.54
C THR A 77 -5.08 1.04 -31.45
N VAL A 78 -5.93 1.55 -32.35
CA VAL A 78 -6.63 0.76 -33.37
C VAL A 78 -6.21 1.29 -34.73
N ASN A 79 -5.61 0.42 -35.56
CA ASN A 79 -5.10 0.78 -36.89
C ASN A 79 -4.14 1.98 -36.89
N GLY A 80 -3.30 2.11 -35.84
CA GLY A 80 -2.37 3.24 -35.68
C GLY A 80 -2.98 4.52 -35.10
N HIS A 81 -4.28 4.54 -34.78
CA HIS A 81 -4.96 5.68 -34.17
C HIS A 81 -5.22 5.44 -32.68
N ASN A 82 -4.89 6.44 -31.85
CA ASN A 82 -5.20 6.40 -30.42
C ASN A 82 -6.67 6.77 -30.19
N ILE A 83 -7.41 5.86 -29.58
CA ILE A 83 -8.82 5.99 -29.22
C ILE A 83 -8.93 5.94 -27.70
N SER A 84 -9.68 6.87 -27.12
CA SER A 84 -10.03 6.85 -25.70
C SER A 84 -11.36 6.12 -25.51
N LEU A 85 -11.34 5.00 -24.81
CA LEU A 85 -12.54 4.27 -24.43
C LEU A 85 -12.90 4.62 -22.99
N ALA A 86 -14.14 5.07 -22.76
CA ALA A 86 -14.69 5.24 -21.42
C ALA A 86 -14.88 3.85 -20.79
N GLN A 87 -13.86 3.38 -20.11
CA GLN A 87 -13.82 2.08 -19.46
C GLN A 87 -13.08 2.22 -18.13
N PRO A 88 -13.81 2.35 -17.01
CA PRO A 88 -13.22 2.47 -15.69
C PRO A 88 -12.28 1.30 -15.39
N GLN A 89 -11.04 1.61 -15.06
CA GLN A 89 -9.96 0.65 -14.86
C GLN A 89 -9.79 0.40 -13.36
N ARG A 90 -10.30 -0.73 -12.89
CA ARG A 90 -10.10 -1.21 -11.51
C ARG A 90 -8.73 -1.87 -11.32
N TRP A 91 -8.17 -2.40 -12.40
CA TRP A 91 -6.79 -2.89 -12.52
C TRP A 91 -6.12 -2.25 -13.73
N TYR A 92 -4.83 -1.92 -13.60
CA TYR A 92 -4.08 -1.15 -14.60
C TYR A 92 -2.57 -1.27 -14.36
N SER A 93 -1.77 -0.81 -15.32
CA SER A 93 -0.31 -0.77 -15.17
C SER A 93 0.24 0.65 -15.17
N VAL A 94 1.32 0.85 -14.41
CA VAL A 94 2.10 2.09 -14.37
C VAL A 94 3.55 1.73 -14.58
N ARG A 95 4.22 2.41 -15.51
CA ARG A 95 5.66 2.25 -15.72
C ARG A 95 6.41 3.45 -15.14
N TYR A 96 7.46 3.19 -14.39
CA TYR A 96 8.32 4.23 -13.82
C TYR A 96 9.78 3.75 -13.79
N GLY A 97 10.65 4.38 -14.59
CA GLY A 97 12.01 3.91 -14.77
C GLY A 97 12.07 2.44 -15.23
N ASN A 98 12.89 1.63 -14.54
CA ASN A 98 13.02 0.19 -14.75
C ASN A 98 11.99 -0.64 -13.95
N CYS A 99 10.90 -0.03 -13.50
CA CYS A 99 9.85 -0.67 -12.74
C CYS A 99 8.52 -0.70 -13.50
N LEU A 100 7.83 -1.83 -13.42
CA LEU A 100 6.45 -2.01 -13.87
C LEU A 100 5.56 -2.29 -12.65
N PHE A 101 4.59 -1.42 -12.40
CA PHE A 101 3.58 -1.61 -11.36
C PHE A 101 2.32 -2.15 -12.01
N LEU A 102 1.85 -3.30 -11.54
CA LEU A 102 0.61 -3.95 -11.94
C LEU A 102 -0.36 -3.85 -10.77
N ILE A 103 -1.34 -2.96 -10.90
CA ILE A 103 -2.33 -2.66 -9.87
C ILE A 103 -3.52 -3.58 -10.09
N LEU A 104 -3.88 -4.33 -9.06
CA LEU A 104 -4.99 -5.28 -9.05
C LEU A 104 -6.13 -4.78 -8.18
N ASP A 105 -7.33 -5.25 -8.49
CA ASP A 105 -8.50 -5.18 -7.63
C ASP A 105 -8.79 -6.57 -7.05
N SER A 106 -8.41 -6.76 -5.79
CA SER A 106 -8.65 -8.04 -5.10
C SER A 106 -10.04 -8.16 -4.48
N ASP A 107 -10.93 -7.17 -4.66
CA ASP A 107 -12.36 -7.27 -4.34
C ASP A 107 -13.18 -7.80 -5.53
N THR A 108 -12.53 -8.12 -6.66
CA THR A 108 -13.13 -8.79 -7.82
C THR A 108 -12.40 -10.08 -8.14
N ASP A 109 -12.99 -10.92 -8.99
CA ASP A 109 -12.35 -12.17 -9.43
C ASP A 109 -10.99 -11.86 -10.09
N HIS A 110 -9.95 -12.41 -9.48
CA HIS A 110 -8.55 -12.30 -9.88
C HIS A 110 -7.92 -13.70 -10.06
N SER A 111 -8.75 -14.74 -10.19
CA SER A 111 -8.30 -16.08 -10.56
C SER A 111 -7.62 -16.06 -11.94
N PRO A 112 -6.71 -16.99 -12.25
CA PRO A 112 -6.01 -17.01 -13.55
C PRO A 112 -6.94 -17.05 -14.77
N ALA A 113 -8.16 -17.59 -14.62
CA ALA A 113 -9.16 -17.67 -15.69
C ALA A 113 -9.99 -16.39 -15.86
N SER A 114 -10.03 -15.51 -14.85
CA SER A 114 -10.78 -14.24 -14.88
C SER A 114 -10.21 -13.26 -15.90
N ALA A 115 -10.99 -12.24 -16.27
CA ALA A 115 -10.52 -11.17 -17.16
C ALA A 115 -9.29 -10.44 -16.58
N GLN A 116 -9.28 -10.19 -15.27
CA GLN A 116 -8.15 -9.58 -14.57
C GLN A 116 -6.93 -10.53 -14.53
N GLY A 117 -7.12 -11.81 -14.24
CA GLY A 117 -6.04 -12.80 -14.22
C GLY A 117 -5.40 -13.02 -15.59
N GLN A 118 -6.20 -13.07 -16.66
CA GLN A 118 -5.71 -13.14 -18.03
C GLN A 118 -4.94 -11.88 -18.44
N TRP A 119 -5.44 -10.70 -18.03
CA TRP A 119 -4.71 -9.44 -18.22
C TRP A 119 -3.37 -9.45 -17.50
N LEU A 120 -3.33 -9.81 -16.22
CA LEU A 120 -2.09 -9.91 -15.44
C LEU A 120 -1.10 -10.89 -16.07
N ASN A 121 -1.59 -12.06 -16.49
CA ASN A 121 -0.77 -13.06 -17.16
C ASN A 121 -0.18 -12.54 -18.48
N THR A 122 -0.92 -11.69 -19.20
CA THR A 122 -0.46 -11.03 -20.43
C THR A 122 0.61 -9.99 -20.13
N GLU A 123 0.42 -9.13 -19.12
CA GLU A 123 1.44 -8.15 -18.71
C GLU A 123 2.74 -8.83 -18.27
N LEU A 124 2.64 -9.91 -17.48
CA LEU A 124 3.80 -10.68 -17.01
C LEU A 124 4.52 -11.43 -18.14
N ALA A 125 3.81 -11.88 -19.17
CA ALA A 125 4.41 -12.51 -20.34
C ALA A 125 5.14 -11.51 -21.26
N ASN A 126 4.77 -10.23 -21.19
CA ASN A 126 5.28 -9.18 -22.07
C ASN A 126 6.10 -8.10 -21.32
N VAL A 127 6.68 -8.46 -20.17
CA VAL A 127 7.53 -7.55 -19.40
C VAL A 127 8.69 -7.04 -20.29
N PRO A 128 8.83 -5.72 -20.50
CA PRO A 128 9.91 -5.16 -21.31
C PRO A 128 11.29 -5.56 -20.79
N LYS A 129 12.25 -5.73 -21.70
CA LYS A 129 13.61 -6.21 -21.34
C LYS A 129 14.35 -5.26 -20.39
N ASP A 130 14.01 -3.98 -20.38
CA ASP A 130 14.60 -2.95 -19.52
C ASP A 130 13.88 -2.79 -18.17
N VAL A 131 12.86 -3.61 -17.89
CA VAL A 131 12.22 -3.68 -16.57
C VAL A 131 12.94 -4.70 -15.70
N ASP A 132 13.48 -4.24 -14.57
CA ASP A 132 14.16 -5.09 -13.58
C ASP A 132 13.23 -5.52 -12.45
N PHE A 133 12.21 -4.73 -12.16
CA PHE A 133 11.28 -4.96 -11.05
C PHE A 133 9.84 -4.88 -11.52
N VAL A 134 9.06 -5.91 -11.20
CA VAL A 134 7.61 -5.91 -11.37
C VAL A 134 6.98 -5.87 -9.99
N PHE A 135 6.28 -4.79 -9.69
CA PHE A 135 5.50 -4.65 -8.47
C PHE A 135 4.06 -5.05 -8.75
N VAL A 136 3.54 -6.07 -8.09
CA VAL A 136 2.14 -6.46 -8.16
C VAL A 136 1.46 -5.95 -6.89
N ALA A 137 0.59 -4.95 -7.01
CA ALA A 137 -0.01 -4.29 -5.87
C ALA A 137 -1.51 -4.61 -5.78
N MET A 138 -1.96 -5.04 -4.61
CA MET A 138 -3.36 -5.35 -4.31
C MET A 138 -3.70 -4.92 -2.88
N HIS A 139 -4.97 -5.01 -2.49
CA HIS A 139 -5.36 -4.72 -1.12
C HIS A 139 -5.18 -5.94 -0.21
N HIS A 140 -5.76 -7.08 -0.59
CA HIS A 140 -5.73 -8.31 0.21
C HIS A 140 -4.44 -9.12 -0.05
N PRO A 141 -3.72 -9.53 1.00
CA PRO A 141 -2.44 -10.21 0.85
C PRO A 141 -2.60 -11.73 0.56
N PRO A 142 -1.87 -12.29 -0.44
CA PRO A 142 -1.86 -13.73 -0.71
C PRO A 142 -1.18 -14.56 0.38
N TYR A 143 -0.29 -13.93 1.12
CA TYR A 143 0.34 -14.51 2.29
C TYR A 143 0.29 -13.47 3.40
N THR A 144 0.04 -13.91 4.62
CA THR A 144 0.23 -13.13 5.84
C THR A 144 0.36 -14.10 7.00
N GLN A 145 1.09 -13.72 8.03
CA GLN A 145 1.16 -14.45 9.30
C GLN A 145 0.08 -14.00 10.29
N SER A 146 -0.68 -12.95 9.97
CA SER A 146 -1.88 -12.55 10.71
C SER A 146 -2.98 -13.61 10.62
N SER A 147 -3.86 -13.63 11.61
CA SER A 147 -5.00 -14.54 11.66
C SER A 147 -6.12 -14.01 12.55
N GLU A 148 -7.32 -14.53 12.34
CA GLU A 148 -8.52 -14.23 13.15
C GLU A 148 -8.27 -14.55 14.64
N GLU A 149 -7.56 -15.63 14.95
CA GLU A 149 -7.19 -16.01 16.32
C GLU A 149 -6.32 -14.96 17.04
N MET A 150 -5.58 -14.14 16.28
CA MET A 150 -4.76 -13.05 16.80
C MET A 150 -5.46 -11.69 16.76
N GLY A 151 -6.74 -11.67 16.35
CA GLY A 151 -7.55 -10.47 16.19
C GLY A 151 -7.22 -9.66 14.93
N GLY A 152 -6.59 -10.29 13.92
CA GLY A 152 -6.37 -9.72 12.60
C GLY A 152 -7.03 -10.57 11.51
N HIS A 153 -6.57 -10.45 10.27
CA HIS A 153 -7.11 -11.21 9.14
C HIS A 153 -6.11 -12.23 8.60
N SER A 154 -6.61 -13.43 8.27
CA SER A 154 -5.84 -14.46 7.55
C SER A 154 -5.81 -14.16 6.04
N ALA A 155 -4.82 -14.71 5.33
CA ALA A 155 -4.87 -14.75 3.87
C ALA A 155 -6.11 -15.51 3.41
N ARG A 156 -6.83 -15.00 2.41
CA ARG A 156 -8.04 -15.67 1.91
C ARG A 156 -7.64 -16.74 0.88
N PRO A 157 -8.46 -17.78 0.69
CA PRO A 157 -8.21 -18.79 -0.33
C PRO A 157 -8.16 -18.22 -1.75
N ASP A 158 -8.90 -17.15 -2.02
CA ASP A 158 -9.04 -16.54 -3.34
C ASP A 158 -7.72 -15.96 -3.87
N GLU A 159 -6.82 -15.50 -2.99
CA GLU A 159 -5.48 -15.03 -3.39
C GLU A 159 -4.47 -16.16 -3.63
N GLN A 160 -4.74 -17.41 -3.22
CA GLN A 160 -3.77 -18.50 -3.35
C GLN A 160 -3.46 -18.83 -4.83
N PRO A 161 -4.43 -18.91 -5.76
CA PRO A 161 -4.14 -19.06 -7.18
C PRO A 161 -3.28 -17.93 -7.76
N LEU A 162 -3.45 -16.70 -7.28
CA LEU A 162 -2.63 -15.56 -7.66
C LEU A 162 -1.17 -15.76 -7.22
N ALA A 163 -0.94 -16.13 -5.96
CA ALA A 163 0.41 -16.43 -5.45
C ALA A 163 1.10 -17.52 -6.30
N GLN A 164 0.39 -18.63 -6.56
CA GLN A 164 0.92 -19.72 -7.39
C GLN A 164 1.31 -19.25 -8.79
N MET A 165 0.47 -18.44 -9.44
CA MET A 165 0.75 -17.86 -10.75
C MET A 165 1.99 -16.95 -10.71
N LEU A 166 2.11 -16.07 -9.71
CA LEU A 166 3.26 -15.17 -9.57
C LEU A 166 4.57 -15.95 -9.37
N GLU A 167 4.55 -17.00 -8.56
CA GLU A 167 5.73 -17.84 -8.28
C GLU A 167 6.14 -18.67 -9.48
N GLN A 168 5.18 -19.26 -10.19
CA GLN A 168 5.44 -19.95 -11.46
C GLN A 168 6.06 -18.99 -12.47
N ARG A 169 5.55 -17.76 -12.59
CA ARG A 169 6.11 -16.75 -13.49
C ARG A 169 7.51 -16.32 -13.07
N GLN A 170 7.74 -16.11 -11.77
CA GLN A 170 9.05 -15.72 -11.25
C GLN A 170 10.16 -16.72 -11.59
N SER A 171 9.84 -18.01 -11.71
CA SER A 171 10.82 -19.06 -12.05
C SER A 171 11.47 -18.89 -13.42
N THR A 172 10.82 -18.18 -14.34
CA THR A 172 11.30 -17.96 -15.73
C THR A 172 11.52 -16.49 -16.06
N LEU A 173 10.93 -15.57 -15.29
CA LEU A 173 11.03 -14.14 -15.52
C LEU A 173 12.38 -13.60 -15.01
N ARG A 174 13.07 -12.81 -15.86
CA ARG A 174 14.31 -12.10 -15.48
C ARG A 174 14.05 -11.05 -14.41
N ALA A 175 12.97 -10.28 -14.57
CA ALA A 175 12.57 -9.27 -13.60
C ALA A 175 12.18 -9.91 -12.27
N ARG A 176 12.42 -9.19 -11.17
CA ARG A 176 12.00 -9.62 -9.83
C ARG A 176 10.58 -9.14 -9.58
N ILE A 177 9.72 -10.06 -9.16
CA ILE A 177 8.35 -9.81 -8.76
C ILE A 177 8.34 -9.49 -7.27
N ILE A 178 7.76 -8.35 -6.92
CA ILE A 178 7.46 -7.93 -5.56
C ILE A 178 5.95 -7.76 -5.45
N ALA A 179 5.30 -8.61 -4.68
CA ALA A 179 3.88 -8.48 -4.35
C ALA A 179 3.72 -7.59 -3.11
N ILE A 180 2.94 -6.51 -3.21
CA ILE A 180 2.71 -5.57 -2.13
C ILE A 180 1.21 -5.52 -1.82
N ALA A 181 0.85 -5.69 -0.55
CA ALA A 181 -0.53 -5.69 -0.10
C ALA A 181 -0.76 -4.81 1.14
N GLY A 182 -2.02 -4.45 1.36
CA GLY A 182 -2.53 -3.75 2.53
C GLY A 182 -3.37 -4.67 3.42
N HIS A 183 -4.57 -4.21 3.79
CA HIS A 183 -5.64 -4.90 4.54
C HIS A 183 -5.28 -5.33 5.98
N VAL A 184 -4.21 -6.10 6.12
CA VAL A 184 -3.69 -6.50 7.43
C VAL A 184 -2.91 -5.32 8.00
N HIS A 185 -3.42 -4.72 9.08
CA HIS A 185 -2.89 -3.50 9.71
C HIS A 185 -1.57 -3.72 10.47
N ASN A 186 -0.54 -4.18 9.77
CA ASN A 186 0.79 -4.42 10.30
C ASN A 186 1.85 -4.20 9.20
N TYR A 187 3.07 -4.66 9.47
CA TYR A 187 4.11 -4.82 8.46
C TYR A 187 4.66 -6.25 8.48
N GLU A 188 4.74 -6.88 7.31
CA GLU A 188 5.37 -8.18 7.10
C GLU A 188 6.17 -8.18 5.80
N ARG A 189 7.25 -8.95 5.77
CA ARG A 189 8.10 -9.10 4.58
C ARG A 189 8.79 -10.45 4.59
N TYR A 190 8.61 -11.22 3.53
CA TYR A 190 9.28 -12.51 3.36
C TYR A 190 9.32 -12.91 1.88
N GLN A 191 10.12 -13.93 1.57
CA GLN A 191 10.24 -14.49 0.24
C GLN A 191 9.60 -15.88 0.19
N HIS A 192 8.82 -16.16 -0.84
CA HIS A 192 8.24 -17.48 -1.12
C HIS A 192 8.17 -17.70 -2.63
N GLY A 193 8.48 -18.92 -3.10
CA GLY A 193 8.52 -19.25 -4.54
C GLY A 193 9.36 -18.29 -5.41
N GLY A 194 10.38 -17.66 -4.82
CA GLY A 194 11.22 -16.66 -5.48
C GLY A 194 10.65 -15.23 -5.49
N VAL A 195 9.38 -15.03 -5.14
CA VAL A 195 8.69 -13.74 -5.07
C VAL A 195 8.87 -13.10 -3.70
N MET A 196 9.08 -11.78 -3.65
CA MET A 196 9.06 -11.01 -2.41
C MET A 196 7.62 -10.59 -2.09
N TYR A 197 7.09 -10.98 -0.94
CA TYR A 197 5.78 -10.56 -0.46
C TYR A 197 5.96 -9.53 0.65
N ILE A 198 5.23 -8.42 0.56
CA ILE A 198 5.22 -7.32 1.53
C ILE A 198 3.78 -7.02 1.92
N VAL A 199 3.49 -7.10 3.22
CA VAL A 199 2.27 -6.53 3.81
C VAL A 199 2.65 -5.18 4.41
N SER A 200 1.95 -4.12 4.02
CA SER A 200 2.20 -2.75 4.48
C SER A 200 0.88 -2.03 4.80
N GLY A 201 -0.01 -2.66 5.57
CA GLY A 201 -1.31 -2.10 5.97
C GLY A 201 -1.26 -1.18 7.19
N GLY A 202 -0.09 -0.91 7.77
CA GLY A 202 0.09 -0.06 8.96
C GLY A 202 -0.09 1.46 8.74
N GLY A 203 -0.95 1.89 7.82
CA GLY A 203 -1.08 3.29 7.39
C GLY A 203 -1.77 4.24 8.39
N GLY A 204 -2.46 3.70 9.40
CA GLY A 204 -3.11 4.51 10.45
C GLY A 204 -4.34 3.89 11.11
N ALA A 205 -4.93 2.85 10.52
CA ALA A 205 -5.99 2.06 11.17
C ALA A 205 -5.45 1.27 12.37
N THR A 206 -6.34 0.80 13.24
CA THR A 206 -5.97 0.06 14.46
C THR A 206 -5.09 -1.14 14.13
N PRO A 207 -3.83 -1.19 14.63
CA PRO A 207 -2.90 -2.24 14.25
C PRO A 207 -3.31 -3.64 14.73
N TYR A 208 -3.01 -4.66 13.94
CA TYR A 208 -3.13 -6.06 14.34
C TYR A 208 -1.83 -6.58 14.95
N LYS A 209 -1.97 -7.52 15.90
CA LYS A 209 -0.82 -8.20 16.49
C LYS A 209 -0.25 -9.20 15.49
N VAL A 210 1.08 -9.36 15.51
CA VAL A 210 1.79 -10.36 14.71
C VAL A 210 2.72 -11.12 15.63
N ARG A 211 2.82 -12.43 15.45
CA ARG A 211 3.88 -13.20 16.11
C ARG A 211 5.21 -12.84 15.47
N ARG A 212 6.06 -12.11 16.22
CA ARG A 212 7.44 -11.85 15.84
C ARG A 212 8.35 -12.97 16.34
N ASN A 213 9.29 -13.41 15.51
CA ASN A 213 10.38 -14.26 15.97
C ASN A 213 11.29 -13.44 16.91
N PRO A 214 11.83 -14.02 18.00
CA PRO A 214 12.81 -13.32 18.83
C PRO A 214 13.99 -12.70 18.08
N ASN A 215 14.36 -13.26 16.93
CA ASN A 215 15.46 -12.79 16.08
C ASN A 215 15.02 -11.81 14.98
N ASP A 216 13.74 -11.46 14.91
CA ASP A 216 13.27 -10.45 13.95
C ASP A 216 13.87 -9.08 14.27
N PHE A 217 14.24 -8.35 13.22
CA PHE A 217 14.80 -7.00 13.33
C PHE A 217 13.80 -6.03 13.99
N TYR A 218 12.50 -6.20 13.72
CA TYR A 218 11.42 -5.43 14.33
C TYR A 218 10.73 -6.26 15.41
N ARG A 219 10.81 -5.80 16.65
CA ARG A 219 10.15 -6.41 17.81
C ARG A 219 8.93 -5.60 18.22
N ASP A 220 7.95 -6.26 18.81
CA ASP A 220 6.82 -5.58 19.44
C ASP A 220 7.36 -4.68 20.57
N LEU A 221 7.40 -3.38 20.32
CA LEU A 221 7.58 -2.42 21.40
C LEU A 221 6.37 -2.60 22.32
N HIS A 222 6.62 -2.87 23.61
CA HIS A 222 5.57 -2.78 24.60
C HIS A 222 4.90 -1.42 24.42
N CYS A 223 3.63 -1.40 24.01
CA CYS A 223 2.80 -0.22 24.12
C CYS A 223 2.45 -0.05 25.60
N GLY A 224 3.48 0.24 26.41
CA GLY A 224 3.35 0.65 27.78
C GLY A 224 2.93 2.11 27.78
N SER A 225 1.81 2.38 28.44
CA SER A 225 1.29 3.69 28.77
C SER A 225 2.40 4.73 28.97
N ARG A 226 2.35 5.84 28.22
CA ARG A 226 3.05 7.08 28.60
C ARG A 226 2.36 7.69 29.83
N GLN A 227 2.45 7.01 30.96
CA GLN A 227 2.07 7.49 32.28
C GLN A 227 3.04 6.94 33.33
N ALA A 228 4.34 7.21 33.17
CA ALA A 228 5.31 7.13 34.26
C ALA A 228 6.65 7.74 33.83
N GLN A 229 6.71 9.07 33.71
CA GLN A 229 7.96 9.85 33.84
C GLN A 229 7.64 11.35 33.94
N ARG A 230 6.75 11.70 34.87
CA ARG A 230 6.60 13.07 35.40
C ARG A 230 6.25 13.01 36.88
N SER A 231 7.16 12.48 37.68
CA SER A 231 7.18 12.72 39.13
C SER A 231 8.57 12.38 39.65
N GLY A 232 9.28 13.39 40.15
CA GLY A 232 10.58 13.20 40.79
C GLY A 232 11.63 14.28 40.49
N ALA A 233 11.28 15.55 40.64
CA ALA A 233 12.27 16.59 40.89
C ALA A 233 11.63 17.68 41.75
N GLN A 234 11.52 17.41 43.06
CA GLN A 234 11.29 18.44 44.05
C GLN A 234 12.61 19.14 44.38
N ALA A 235 12.50 20.46 44.42
CA ALA A 235 13.39 21.49 44.92
C ALA A 235 14.47 21.07 45.93
N GLY A 236 15.71 21.50 45.64
CA GLY A 236 16.75 21.77 46.63
C GLY A 236 17.45 23.08 46.26
N ASN A 237 17.12 24.16 46.97
CA ASN A 237 17.74 25.47 46.83
C ASN A 237 18.72 25.65 48.00
N ALA A 238 20.00 25.91 47.72
CA ALA A 238 20.89 26.82 48.49
C ALA A 238 22.35 26.68 48.03
N GLY A 239 22.99 27.81 47.71
CA GLY A 239 24.46 27.94 47.72
C GLY A 239 25.12 28.56 46.48
N ARG A 240 25.05 29.89 46.34
CA ARG A 240 26.15 30.70 45.76
C ARG A 240 27.21 30.93 46.87
N PRO A 241 28.50 31.27 46.61
CA PRO A 241 29.04 32.12 45.52
C PRO A 241 30.35 31.50 44.91
N ALA A 242 31.21 32.07 44.05
CA ALA A 242 31.51 33.41 43.56
C ALA A 242 32.28 33.28 42.20
N ALA A 243 32.57 34.42 41.57
CA ALA A 243 33.18 34.61 40.26
C ALA A 243 34.60 34.07 40.05
N PHE A 244 35.01 33.78 38.79
CA PHE A 244 36.12 34.48 38.12
C PHE A 244 36.27 34.19 36.60
N SER A 245 36.68 35.26 35.91
CA SER A 245 37.28 35.49 34.58
C SER A 245 37.14 34.56 33.35
N ARG A 246 36.83 35.27 32.25
CA ARG A 246 37.16 35.04 30.83
C ARG A 246 38.59 34.52 30.59
N SER A 247 38.78 33.68 29.56
CA SER A 247 39.48 34.07 28.31
C SER A 247 39.69 32.90 27.33
N ARG A 248 39.40 33.21 26.05
CA ARG A 248 39.82 32.57 24.78
C ARG A 248 39.22 31.21 24.42
#